data_AF-U9UG10-F1
#
_entry.id   AF-U9UG10-F1
#
_cell.length_a   1.000
_cell.length_b   1.000
_cell.length_c   1.000
_cell.angle_alpha   90.00
_cell.angle_beta   90.00
_cell.angle_gamma   90.00
#
_symmetry.space_group_name_H-M   'P 1'
#
loop_
_entity.id
_entity.type
_entity.pdbx_description
1 polymer ?
#
loop_
_entity_poly.entity_id
_entity_poly.type
_entity_poly.pdbx_seq_one_letter_code
_entity_poly.pdbx_strand_id
1 'polypeptide(L)'
;MSSSSAEIFAPLYNFLKTSSLDKITTSSVITQQWNCFKIQSENEDFDCLMKILKDMENEINDDKRKQHLKSLQNINQCSAIEKATYCQRESLSLYLR
;
A
#
# COMPACT_ATOMS: atom_id res chain seq x y z
N MET A 1 18.70 -18.20 6.73
CA MET A 1 18.95 -17.19 5.68
C MET A 1 17.87 -16.14 5.86
N SER A 2 18.23 -15.00 6.47
CA SER A 2 17.30 -13.93 6.73
C SER A 2 17.09 -13.18 5.42
N SER A 3 16.04 -13.54 4.67
CA SER A 3 15.54 -12.66 3.62
C SER A 3 15.16 -11.36 4.32
N SER A 4 16.03 -10.35 4.18
CA SER A 4 15.78 -9.02 4.70
C SER A 4 14.41 -8.61 4.23
N SER A 5 13.55 -8.12 5.12
CA SER A 5 12.24 -7.59 4.76
C SER A 5 12.31 -6.65 3.54
N ALA A 6 13.43 -5.94 3.37
CA ALA A 6 13.72 -5.07 2.23
C ALA A 6 13.66 -5.76 0.85
N GLU A 7 13.99 -7.06 0.72
CA GLU A 7 13.93 -7.77 -0.56
C GLU A 7 12.49 -8.09 -0.97
N ILE A 8 11.64 -8.46 0.00
CA ILE A 8 10.26 -8.89 -0.27
C ILE A 8 9.39 -7.69 -0.69
N PHE A 9 9.66 -6.52 -0.09
CA PHE A 9 8.96 -5.29 -0.42
C PHE A 9 9.58 -4.52 -1.60
N ALA A 10 10.70 -4.97 -2.17
CA ALA A 10 11.44 -4.22 -3.19
C ALA A 10 10.58 -3.72 -4.36
N PRO A 11 9.62 -4.51 -4.90
CA PRO A 11 8.73 -4.03 -5.97
C PRO A 11 7.85 -2.85 -5.53
N LEU A 12 7.31 -2.92 -4.31
CA LEU A 12 6.48 -1.88 -3.72
C LEU A 12 7.29 -0.62 -3.38
N TYR A 13 8.48 -0.78 -2.79
CA TYR A 13 9.42 0.31 -2.55
C TYR A 13 9.77 1.02 -3.87
N ASN A 14 10.09 0.25 -4.93
CA ASN A 14 10.40 0.80 -6.24
C ASN A 14 9.21 1.53 -6.86
N PHE A 15 8.00 0.98 -6.74
CA PHE A 15 6.77 1.63 -7.18
C PHE A 15 6.59 2.98 -6.49
N LEU A 16 6.76 3.05 -5.16
CA LEU A 16 6.63 4.27 -4.38
C LEU A 16 7.75 5.29 -4.67
N LYS A 17 8.96 4.86 -5.02
CA LYS A 17 10.08 5.75 -5.38
C LYS A 17 9.93 6.34 -6.78
N THR A 18 9.50 5.54 -7.75
CA THR A 18 9.68 5.85 -9.18
C THR A 18 8.38 6.22 -9.90
N SER A 19 7.22 5.75 -9.43
CA SER A 19 5.95 6.04 -10.10
C SER A 19 5.59 7.52 -10.00
N SER A 20 4.86 8.04 -10.99
CA SER A 20 4.31 9.39 -10.93
C SER A 20 3.29 9.52 -9.79
N LEU A 21 3.19 10.70 -9.18
CA LEU A 21 2.39 10.89 -7.95
C LEU A 21 0.90 10.58 -8.16
N ASP A 22 0.36 10.87 -9.35
CA ASP A 22 -1.01 10.55 -9.75
C ASP A 22 -1.32 9.04 -9.73
N LYS A 23 -0.29 8.20 -9.91
CA LYS A 23 -0.42 6.75 -9.86
C LYS A 23 -0.33 6.19 -8.44
N ILE A 24 0.13 6.98 -7.47
CA ILE A 24 0.31 6.53 -6.08
C ILE A 24 -0.96 6.87 -5.31
N THR A 25 -1.97 6.03 -5.46
CA THR A 25 -3.24 6.10 -4.71
C THR A 25 -3.30 4.97 -3.68
N THR A 26 -4.11 5.09 -2.63
CA THR A 26 -4.32 4.01 -1.64
C THR A 26 -4.64 2.67 -2.30
N SER A 27 -5.56 2.67 -3.28
CA SER A 27 -5.94 1.46 -4.01
C SER A 27 -4.77 0.83 -4.79
N SER A 28 -3.94 1.65 -5.43
CA SER A 28 -2.76 1.18 -6.16
C SER A 28 -1.72 0.57 -5.21
N VAL A 29 -1.48 1.20 -4.05
CA VAL A 29 -0.47 0.73 -3.09
C VAL A 29 -0.91 -0.58 -2.45
N ILE A 30 -2.19 -0.69 -2.05
CA ILE A 30 -2.77 -1.96 -1.55
C ILE A 30 -2.69 -3.06 -2.62
N THR A 31 -3.00 -2.73 -3.88
CA THR A 31 -2.88 -3.70 -4.97
C THR A 31 -1.45 -4.19 -5.14
N GLN A 32 -0.47 -3.28 -5.10
CA GLN A 32 0.95 -3.66 -5.18
C GLN A 32 1.40 -4.47 -3.97
N GLN A 33 0.90 -4.16 -2.76
CA GLN A 33 1.13 -4.96 -1.57
C GLN A 33 0.60 -6.39 -1.76
N TRP A 34 -0.64 -6.56 -2.25
CA TRP A 34 -1.21 -7.88 -2.55
C TRP A 34 -0.53 -8.62 -3.71
N ASN A 35 0.20 -7.93 -4.57
CA ASN A 35 1.04 -8.58 -5.56
C ASN A 35 2.35 -9.10 -4.94
N CYS A 36 2.86 -8.43 -3.90
CA CYS A 36 4.06 -8.84 -3.17
C CYS A 36 3.75 -9.93 -2.12
N PHE A 37 2.54 -9.95 -1.56
CA PHE A 37 2.12 -10.84 -0.48
C PHE A 37 0.78 -11.49 -0.78
N LYS A 38 0.52 -12.67 -0.21
CA LYS A 38 -0.86 -13.17 -0.15
C LYS A 38 -1.71 -12.19 0.65
N ILE A 39 -2.96 -12.04 0.23
CA ILE A 39 -3.98 -11.23 0.90
C ILE A 39 -4.08 -11.68 2.36
N GLN A 40 -4.07 -10.72 3.29
CA GLN A 40 -4.20 -10.99 4.72
C GLN A 40 -5.54 -10.45 5.23
N SER A 41 -5.72 -10.40 6.56
CA SER A 41 -6.86 -9.70 7.12
C SER A 41 -6.77 -8.19 6.83
N GLU A 42 -7.91 -7.52 6.82
CA GLU A 42 -8.00 -6.07 6.61
C GLU A 42 -7.02 -5.30 7.51
N ASN A 43 -7.04 -5.58 8.82
CA ASN A 43 -6.18 -4.92 9.79
C ASN A 43 -4.69 -5.17 9.52
N GLU A 44 -4.30 -6.40 9.19
CA GLU A 44 -2.90 -6.74 8.90
C GLU A 44 -2.41 -6.04 7.62
N ASP A 45 -3.26 -6.02 6.58
CA ASP A 45 -2.94 -5.34 5.33
C ASP A 45 -2.79 -3.82 5.55
N PHE A 46 -3.66 -3.21 6.36
CA PHE A 46 -3.56 -1.79 6.71
C PHE A 46 -2.35 -1.45 7.57
N ASP A 47 -2.06 -2.24 8.60
CA ASP A 47 -0.87 -2.05 9.44
C ASP A 47 0.42 -2.16 8.62
N CYS A 48 0.46 -3.12 7.70
CA CYS A 48 1.57 -3.30 6.77
C CYS A 48 1.71 -2.08 5.84
N LEU A 49 0.62 -1.61 5.24
CA LEU A 49 0.58 -0.42 4.39
C LEU A 49 1.13 0.81 5.13
N MET A 50 0.67 1.06 6.36
CA MET A 50 1.08 2.22 7.14
C MET A 50 2.55 2.18 7.52
N LYS A 51 3.07 0.99 7.84
CA LYS A 51 4.49 0.82 8.08
C LYS A 51 5.31 1.18 6.84
N ILE A 52 4.94 0.66 5.67
CA ILE A 52 5.66 0.88 4.41
C ILE A 52 5.64 2.36 4.01
N LEU A 53 4.49 3.02 4.12
CA LEU A 53 4.36 4.45 3.81
C LEU A 53 5.25 5.31 4.72
N LYS A 54 5.34 4.99 6.02
CA LYS A 54 6.21 5.68 6.98
C LYS A 54 7.69 5.44 6.70
N ASP A 55 8.07 4.18 6.47
CA ASP A 55 9.45 3.83 6.14
C ASP A 55 9.90 4.59 4.87
N MET A 56 9.01 4.65 3.87
CA MET A 56 9.26 5.37 2.64
C MET A 56 9.30 6.89 2.76
N GLU A 57 8.42 7.47 3.57
CA GLU A 57 8.47 8.89 3.92
C GLU A 57 9.84 9.26 4.51
N ASN A 58 10.39 8.41 5.38
CA ASN A 58 11.69 8.66 6.00
C ASN A 58 12.87 8.48 5.03
N GLU A 59 12.77 7.58 4.04
CA GLU A 59 13.84 7.32 3.07
C GLU A 59 13.90 8.31 1.89
N ILE A 60 12.76 8.84 1.45
CA ILE A 60 12.71 9.71 0.26
C ILE A 60 13.22 11.12 0.58
N ASN A 61 14.03 11.71 -0.30
CA ASN A 61 14.47 13.11 -0.15
C ASN A 61 13.62 14.13 -0.93
N ASP A 62 12.67 13.67 -1.75
CA ASP A 62 11.74 14.53 -2.49
C ASP A 62 10.55 14.98 -1.61
N ASP A 63 10.47 16.29 -1.34
CA ASP A 63 9.46 16.87 -0.45
C ASP A 63 8.02 16.71 -0.96
N LYS A 64 7.79 16.82 -2.28
CA LYS A 64 6.44 16.67 -2.85
C LYS A 64 5.95 15.23 -2.68
N ARG A 65 6.82 14.27 -2.95
CA ARG A 65 6.53 12.84 -2.77
C ARG A 65 6.36 12.50 -1.29
N LYS A 66 7.19 13.03 -0.39
CA LYS A 66 7.00 12.92 1.06
C LYS A 66 5.61 13.41 1.50
N GLN A 67 5.22 14.62 1.08
CA GLN A 67 3.90 15.17 1.38
C GLN A 67 2.77 14.30 0.83
N HIS A 68 2.94 13.78 -0.39
CA HIS A 68 1.98 12.87 -1.01
C HIS A 68 1.83 11.57 -0.20
N LEU A 69 2.93 10.90 0.15
CA LEU A 69 2.90 9.68 0.97
C LEU A 69 2.29 9.92 2.36
N LYS A 70 2.61 11.05 2.98
CA LYS A 70 2.01 11.47 4.26
C LYS A 70 0.50 11.69 4.13
N SER A 71 0.03 12.23 3.00
CA SER A 71 -1.40 12.38 2.73
C SER A 71 -2.13 11.03 2.68
N LEU A 72 -1.46 9.99 2.15
CA LEU A 72 -2.01 8.63 2.10
C LEU A 72 -2.08 7.97 3.48
N GLN A 73 -1.19 8.33 4.41
CA GLN A 73 -1.24 7.84 5.79
C GLN A 73 -2.46 8.36 6.56
N ASN A 74 -2.93 9.57 6.21
CA ASN A 74 -4.09 10.18 6.85
C ASN A 74 -5.42 9.58 6.36
N ILE A 75 -5.40 8.72 5.32
CA ILE A 75 -6.59 8.07 4.78
C ILE A 75 -7.16 7.00 5.72
N ASN A 76 -6.42 6.57 6.75
CA ASN A 76 -6.96 5.77 7.87
C ASN A 76 -8.09 6.49 8.65
N GLN A 77 -8.41 7.75 8.32
CA GLN A 77 -9.61 8.45 8.80
C GLN A 77 -10.83 8.30 7.87
N CYS A 78 -10.67 7.72 6.68
CA CYS A 78 -11.73 7.51 5.69
C CYS A 78 -12.16 6.05 5.61
N SER A 79 -12.83 5.59 6.67
CA SER A 79 -13.51 4.29 6.81
C SER A 79 -14.48 3.89 5.68
N ALA A 80 -14.74 4.78 4.72
CA ALA A 80 -15.61 4.56 3.57
C ALA A 80 -14.89 4.01 2.33
N ILE A 81 -13.64 4.41 2.06
CA ILE A 81 -12.87 3.93 0.89
C ILE A 81 -12.33 2.52 1.14
N GLU A 82 -11.95 2.26 2.39
CA GLU A 82 -11.45 0.98 2.90
C GLU A 82 -12.51 -0.12 2.73
N LYS A 83 -13.73 0.15 3.20
CA LYS A 83 -14.90 -0.73 3.01
C LYS A 83 -15.26 -0.92 1.54
N ALA A 84 -15.24 0.13 0.73
CA ALA A 84 -15.59 0.02 -0.70
C ALA A 84 -14.60 -0.86 -1.48
N THR A 85 -13.30 -0.75 -1.18
CA THR A 85 -12.24 -1.52 -1.84
C THR A 85 -12.27 -2.99 -1.44
N TYR A 86 -12.55 -3.30 -0.17
CA TYR A 86 -12.74 -4.69 0.29
C TYR A 86 -14.09 -5.29 -0.18
N CYS A 87 -15.20 -4.54 -0.17
CA CYS A 87 -16.50 -5.00 -0.68
C CYS A 87 -16.49 -5.31 -2.19
N GLN A 88 -15.80 -4.50 -3.01
CA GLN A 88 -15.61 -4.82 -4.42
C GLN A 88 -14.85 -6.14 -4.65
N ARG A 89 -14.06 -6.58 -3.66
CA ARG A 89 -13.19 -7.75 -3.79
C ARG A 89 -13.77 -9.05 -3.24
N GLU A 90 -14.60 -9.04 -2.19
CA GLU A 90 -15.45 -10.21 -1.88
C GLU A 90 -16.28 -10.61 -3.11
N SER A 91 -16.77 -9.60 -3.83
CA SER A 91 -17.50 -9.80 -5.09
C SER A 91 -16.63 -10.47 -6.17
N LEU A 92 -15.35 -10.10 -6.30
CA LEU A 92 -14.41 -10.67 -7.28
C LEU A 92 -13.87 -12.06 -6.88
N SER A 93 -13.64 -12.32 -5.59
CA SER A 93 -13.15 -13.62 -5.10
C SER A 93 -14.23 -14.70 -5.15
N LEU A 94 -15.51 -14.32 -5.00
CA LEU A 94 -16.66 -15.19 -5.24
C LEU A 94 -16.83 -15.51 -6.73
N TYR A 95 -16.45 -14.61 -7.64
CA TYR A 95 -16.56 -14.80 -9.09
C TYR A 95 -15.42 -15.63 -9.71
N LEU A 96 -14.30 -15.79 -9.00
CA LEU A 96 -13.12 -16.55 -9.45
C LEU A 96 -13.02 -17.96 -8.82
N ARG A 97 -14.11 -18.43 -8.20
CA ARG A 97 -14.31 -19.85 -7.81
C ARG A 97 -15.19 -20.55 -8.83
#